data_AF-A0AB36K983-F1
#
_entry.id   AF-A0AB36K983-F1
#
_cell.length_a   1.000
_cell.length_b   1.000
_cell.length_c   1.000
_cell.angle_alpha   90.00
_cell.angle_beta   90.00
_cell.angle_gamma   90.00
#
_symmetry.space_group_name_H-M   'P 1'
#
loop_
_entity.id
_entity.type
_entity.pdbx_description
1 polymer ?
#
loop_
_entity_poly.entity_id
_entity_poly.type
_entity_poly.pdbx_seq_one_letter_code
_entity_poly.pdbx_strand_id
1 'polypeptide(L)'
;MSTIQTWISVIGSLASIAAAVWAFIEARKASNAATKAENVKGEIVERRKIVEVSHVHVETSRILKVVSKVGPSCNQSLLRGVNCGSIAKEVEEYSRFINEHSSHFTDFFENKAKELCEQLHPDIESLSEAKSFEEKKESGKSIYYKINSFMPFVKQLSDEKKENVATN
;
A
#
# COMPACT_ATOMS: atom_id res chain seq x y z
N MET A 1 -2.51 -33.28 68.09
CA MET A 1 -2.12 -32.02 67.42
C MET A 1 -1.16 -32.23 66.23
N SER A 2 -0.64 -33.45 65.99
CA SER A 2 0.28 -33.77 64.88
C SER A 2 -0.40 -34.24 63.59
N THR A 3 -1.53 -34.94 63.65
CA THR A 3 -2.19 -35.55 62.47
C THR A 3 -2.82 -34.53 61.52
N ILE A 4 -3.40 -33.45 62.03
CA ILE A 4 -4.04 -32.39 61.20
C ILE A 4 -3.00 -31.63 60.37
N GLN A 5 -1.81 -31.35 60.93
CA GLN A 5 -0.73 -30.68 60.19
C GLN A 5 -0.16 -31.55 59.06
N THR A 6 -0.04 -32.87 59.26
CA THR A 6 0.38 -33.82 58.22
C THR A 6 -0.65 -33.90 57.08
N TRP A 7 -1.95 -33.88 57.39
CA TRP A 7 -2.99 -33.88 56.35
C TRP A 7 -3.03 -32.57 55.54
N ILE A 8 -2.82 -31.41 56.19
CA ILE A 8 -2.75 -30.12 55.51
C ILE A 8 -1.53 -30.06 54.57
N SER A 9 -0.37 -30.61 54.96
CA SER A 9 0.81 -30.62 54.08
C SER A 9 0.69 -31.58 52.90
N VAL A 10 0.03 -32.73 53.07
CA VAL A 10 -0.27 -33.68 51.98
C VAL A 10 -1.30 -33.11 50.99
N ILE A 11 -2.34 -32.43 51.48
CA ILE A 11 -3.33 -31.77 50.61
C ILE A 11 -2.69 -30.58 49.88
N GLY A 12 -1.84 -29.80 50.55
CA GLY A 12 -1.13 -28.68 49.95
C GLY A 12 -0.14 -29.11 48.85
N SER A 13 0.55 -30.24 49.02
CA SER A 13 1.46 -30.77 48.00
C SER A 13 0.71 -31.33 46.79
N LEU A 14 -0.40 -32.04 47.00
CA LEU A 14 -1.28 -32.49 45.92
C LEU A 14 -1.92 -31.32 45.16
N ALA A 15 -2.37 -30.29 45.86
CA ALA A 15 -2.90 -29.08 45.25
C ALA A 15 -1.84 -28.33 44.43
N SER A 16 -0.59 -28.30 44.90
CA SER A 16 0.52 -27.66 44.18
C SER A 16 0.88 -28.42 42.89
N ILE A 17 0.87 -29.75 42.91
CA ILE A 17 1.10 -30.58 41.72
C ILE A 17 -0.05 -30.38 40.72
N ALA A 18 -1.30 -30.38 41.19
CA ALA A 18 -2.47 -30.13 40.35
C ALA A 18 -2.44 -28.73 39.72
N ALA A 19 -2.06 -27.71 40.49
CA ALA A 19 -1.88 -26.34 40.00
C ALA A 19 -0.76 -26.24 38.96
N ALA A 20 0.36 -26.94 39.16
CA ALA A 20 1.46 -26.97 38.19
C ALA A 20 1.06 -27.64 36.87
N VAL A 21 0.32 -28.76 36.93
CA VAL A 21 -0.21 -29.44 35.74
C VAL A 21 -1.23 -28.56 35.01
N TRP A 22 -2.12 -27.89 35.75
CA TRP A 22 -3.08 -26.97 35.17
C TRP A 22 -2.40 -25.76 34.50
N ALA A 23 -1.42 -25.16 35.18
CA ALA A 23 -0.64 -24.05 34.64
C ALA A 23 0.12 -24.45 33.36
N PHE A 24 0.64 -25.68 33.29
CA PHE A 24 1.28 -26.19 32.08
C PHE A 24 0.31 -26.35 30.90
N ILE A 25 -0.90 -26.87 31.16
CA ILE A 25 -1.94 -27.01 30.14
C ILE A 25 -2.41 -25.63 29.66
N GLU A 26 -2.64 -24.70 30.58
CA GLU A 26 -3.07 -23.34 30.27
C GLU A 26 -1.99 -22.58 29.51
N ALA A 27 -0.71 -22.72 29.89
CA ALA A 27 0.42 -22.15 29.16
C ALA A 27 0.51 -22.69 27.72
N ARG A 28 0.27 -24.00 27.50
CA ARG A 28 0.21 -24.57 26.15
C ARG A 28 -0.97 -24.03 25.33
N LYS A 29 -2.16 -23.90 25.93
CA LYS A 29 -3.33 -23.30 25.26
C LYS A 29 -3.09 -21.85 24.90
N ALA A 30 -2.55 -21.06 25.83
CA ALA A 30 -2.20 -19.66 25.63
C ALA A 30 -1.14 -19.49 24.54
N SER A 31 -0.11 -20.35 24.52
CA SER A 31 0.92 -20.36 23.47
C SER A 31 0.29 -20.64 22.10
N ASN A 32 -0.55 -21.66 21.98
CA ASN A 32 -1.22 -21.98 20.71
C ASN A 32 -2.16 -20.86 20.25
N ALA A 33 -2.89 -20.24 21.18
CA ALA A 33 -3.77 -19.11 20.88
C ALA A 33 -2.96 -17.87 20.44
N ALA A 34 -1.82 -17.60 21.07
CA ALA A 34 -0.92 -16.52 20.69
C ALA A 34 -0.33 -16.74 19.29
N THR A 35 0.16 -17.96 18.99
CA THR A 35 0.64 -18.30 17.65
C THR A 35 -0.45 -18.15 16.59
N LYS A 36 -1.67 -18.59 16.89
CA LYS A 36 -2.81 -18.41 15.97
C LYS A 36 -3.14 -16.93 15.75
N ALA A 37 -3.12 -16.12 16.81
CA ALA A 37 -3.36 -14.68 16.72
C ALA A 37 -2.26 -13.96 15.93
N GLU A 38 -1.00 -14.37 16.08
CA GLU A 38 0.14 -13.85 15.32
C GLU A 38 0.01 -14.17 13.82
N ASN A 39 -0.36 -15.41 13.48
CA ASN A 39 -0.60 -15.81 12.09
C ASN A 39 -1.74 -14.99 11.46
N VAL A 40 -2.88 -14.86 12.16
CA VAL A 40 -4.01 -14.04 11.68
C VAL A 40 -3.61 -12.57 11.52
N LYS A 41 -2.81 -12.02 12.44
CA LYS A 41 -2.28 -10.65 12.31
C LYS A 41 -1.40 -10.53 11.08
N GLY A 42 -0.54 -11.51 10.81
CA GLY A 42 0.27 -11.59 9.59
C GLY A 42 -0.57 -11.55 8.32
N GLU A 43 -1.59 -12.41 8.24
CA GLU A 43 -2.53 -12.45 7.11
C GLU A 43 -3.27 -11.11 6.91
N ILE A 44 -3.70 -10.46 7.99
CA ILE A 44 -4.38 -9.15 7.93
C ILE A 44 -3.45 -8.08 7.38
N VAL A 45 -2.18 -8.06 7.80
CA VAL A 45 -1.18 -7.10 7.32
C VAL A 45 -0.91 -7.32 5.84
N GLU A 46 -0.76 -8.56 5.38
CA GLU A 46 -0.51 -8.84 3.97
C GLU A 46 -1.71 -8.50 3.08
N ARG A 47 -2.94 -8.80 3.52
CA ARG A 47 -4.17 -8.37 2.84
C ARG A 47 -4.26 -6.85 2.70
N ARG A 48 -3.87 -6.10 3.75
CA ARG A 48 -3.86 -4.63 3.70
C ARG A 48 -2.89 -4.12 2.63
N LYS A 49 -1.67 -4.67 2.58
CA LYS A 49 -0.67 -4.30 1.57
C LYS A 49 -1.15 -4.56 0.14
N ILE A 50 -1.85 -5.67 -0.11
CA ILE A 50 -2.43 -5.97 -1.44
C ILE A 50 -3.49 -4.93 -1.82
N VAL A 51 -4.35 -4.55 -0.88
CA VAL A 51 -5.38 -3.54 -1.12
C VAL A 51 -4.75 -2.19 -1.43
N GLU A 52 -3.71 -1.80 -0.69
CA GLU A 52 -2.97 -0.56 -0.91
C GLU A 52 -2.33 -0.53 -2.31
N VAL A 53 -1.65 -1.61 -2.73
CA VAL A 53 -1.06 -1.70 -4.08
C VAL A 53 -2.12 -1.71 -5.19
N SER A 54 -3.23 -2.42 -4.98
CA SER A 54 -4.35 -2.44 -5.92
C SER A 54 -4.97 -1.05 -6.07
N HIS A 55 -5.03 -0.30 -4.97
CA HIS A 55 -5.50 1.08 -4.96
C HIS A 55 -4.57 1.99 -5.77
N VAL A 56 -3.25 1.82 -5.65
CA VAL A 56 -2.28 2.53 -6.50
C VAL A 56 -2.51 2.25 -7.98
N HIS A 57 -2.70 1.00 -8.38
CA HIS A 57 -2.98 0.64 -9.78
C HIS A 57 -4.25 1.30 -10.32
N VAL A 58 -5.32 1.35 -9.51
CA VAL A 58 -6.58 2.00 -9.88
C VAL A 58 -6.38 3.51 -10.05
N GLU A 59 -5.69 4.17 -9.13
CA GLU A 59 -5.42 5.61 -9.20
C GLU A 59 -4.49 5.97 -10.37
N THR A 60 -3.44 5.20 -10.62
CA THR A 60 -2.58 5.40 -11.81
C THR A 60 -3.38 5.27 -13.10
N SER A 61 -4.32 4.32 -13.17
CA SER A 61 -5.19 4.14 -14.33
C SER A 61 -6.20 5.29 -14.49
N ARG A 62 -6.71 5.81 -13.37
CA ARG A 62 -7.62 6.95 -13.35
C ARG A 62 -6.91 8.20 -13.85
N ILE A 63 -5.74 8.53 -13.30
CA ILE A 63 -5.02 9.75 -13.66
C ILE A 63 -4.55 9.72 -15.12
N LEU A 64 -4.17 8.55 -15.66
CA LEU A 64 -3.85 8.42 -17.09
C LEU A 64 -5.02 8.84 -18.00
N LYS A 65 -6.26 8.49 -17.64
CA LYS A 65 -7.47 8.89 -18.39
C LYS A 65 -7.75 10.38 -18.27
N VAL A 66 -7.37 11.01 -17.16
CA VAL A 66 -7.51 12.45 -16.97
C VAL A 66 -6.50 13.18 -17.85
N VAL A 67 -5.23 12.77 -17.77
CA VAL A 67 -4.12 13.37 -18.53
C VAL A 67 -4.26 13.11 -20.03
N SER A 68 -4.86 12.00 -20.46
CA SER A 68 -5.07 11.72 -21.89
C SER A 68 -5.91 12.78 -22.62
N LYS A 69 -6.68 13.61 -21.88
CA LYS A 69 -7.41 14.77 -22.43
C LYS A 69 -6.48 15.85 -22.97
N VAL A 70 -5.26 15.96 -22.44
CA VAL A 70 -4.20 16.89 -22.89
C VAL A 70 -2.97 16.14 -23.44
N GLY A 71 -3.04 14.80 -23.47
CA GLY A 71 -1.95 13.92 -23.84
C GLY A 71 -1.78 13.71 -25.35
N PRO A 72 -1.07 12.65 -25.76
CA PRO A 72 -0.61 12.47 -27.15
C PRO A 72 -1.75 12.39 -28.18
N SER A 73 -2.91 11.86 -27.79
CA SER A 73 -4.10 11.73 -28.64
C SER A 73 -4.89 13.04 -28.81
N CYS A 74 -4.52 14.12 -28.12
CA CYS A 74 -5.26 15.37 -28.19
C CYS A 74 -4.92 16.17 -29.47
N ASN A 75 -5.94 16.81 -30.03
CA ASN A 75 -5.84 17.78 -31.11
C ASN A 75 -6.41 19.14 -30.67
N GLN A 76 -6.23 20.18 -31.47
CA GLN A 76 -6.57 21.56 -31.09
C GLN A 76 -8.08 21.75 -30.81
N SER A 77 -8.94 20.98 -31.47
CA SER A 77 -10.39 21.02 -31.24
C SER A 77 -10.78 20.41 -29.89
N LEU A 78 -10.14 19.28 -29.52
CA LEU A 78 -10.38 18.57 -28.26
C LEU A 78 -9.81 19.31 -27.05
N LEU A 79 -8.74 20.07 -27.24
CA LEU A 79 -8.08 20.83 -26.18
C LEU A 79 -8.83 22.14 -25.86
N ARG A 80 -9.71 22.59 -26.76
CA ARG A 80 -10.49 23.82 -26.61
C ARG A 80 -11.54 23.63 -25.51
N GLY A 81 -11.40 24.41 -24.43
CA GLY A 81 -12.28 24.31 -23.26
C GLY A 81 -11.81 23.31 -22.20
N VAL A 82 -10.68 22.62 -22.43
CA VAL A 82 -10.05 21.81 -21.40
C VAL A 82 -9.39 22.72 -20.36
N ASN A 83 -9.71 22.50 -19.10
CA ASN A 83 -9.10 23.21 -17.99
C ASN A 83 -7.78 22.52 -17.61
N CYS A 84 -6.67 23.03 -18.18
CA CYS A 84 -5.33 22.52 -17.89
C CYS A 84 -4.95 22.71 -16.41
N GLY A 85 -5.41 23.77 -15.76
CA GLY A 85 -5.16 24.01 -14.33
C GLY A 85 -5.82 22.96 -13.44
N SER A 86 -7.05 22.52 -13.75
CA SER A 86 -7.69 21.43 -13.00
C SER A 86 -6.99 20.09 -13.23
N ILE A 87 -6.52 19.82 -14.46
CA ILE A 87 -5.75 18.61 -14.75
C ILE A 87 -4.40 18.62 -14.01
N ALA A 88 -3.68 19.75 -14.03
CA ALA A 88 -2.43 19.92 -13.31
C ALA A 88 -2.62 19.65 -11.80
N LYS A 89 -3.68 20.19 -11.22
CA LYS A 89 -4.06 19.93 -9.82
C LYS A 89 -4.33 18.44 -9.54
N GLU A 90 -5.07 17.75 -10.41
CA GLU A 90 -5.30 16.31 -10.24
C GLU A 90 -4.00 15.50 -10.34
N VAL A 91 -3.06 15.92 -11.18
CA VAL A 91 -1.74 15.28 -11.31
C VAL A 91 -0.87 15.56 -10.07
N GLU A 92 -0.95 16.75 -9.49
CA GLU A 92 -0.31 17.09 -8.22
C GLU A 92 -0.85 16.24 -7.07
N GLU A 93 -2.17 16.10 -6.96
CA GLU A 93 -2.82 15.25 -5.97
C GLU A 93 -2.40 13.79 -6.13
N TYR A 94 -2.31 13.30 -7.36
CA TYR A 94 -1.78 11.97 -7.67
C TYR A 94 -0.30 11.82 -7.28
N SER A 95 0.55 12.82 -7.57
CA SER A 95 1.97 12.83 -7.17
C SER A 95 2.12 12.72 -5.64
N ARG A 96 1.31 13.48 -4.88
CA ARG A 96 1.28 13.39 -3.42
C ARG A 96 0.83 12.00 -2.95
N PHE A 97 -0.23 11.46 -3.54
CA PHE A 97 -0.74 10.13 -3.24
C PHE A 97 0.33 9.04 -3.46
N ILE A 98 1.07 9.08 -4.57
CA ILE A 98 2.15 8.13 -4.86
C ILE A 98 3.31 8.29 -3.87
N ASN A 99 3.65 9.53 -3.49
CA ASN A 99 4.70 9.78 -2.51
C ASN A 99 4.34 9.24 -1.12
N GLU A 100 3.09 9.38 -0.68
CA GLU A 100 2.59 8.78 0.57
C GLU A 100 2.74 7.26 0.60
N HIS A 101 2.54 6.63 -0.57
CA HIS A 101 2.68 5.18 -0.74
C HIS A 101 4.10 4.75 -1.12
N SER A 102 5.08 5.66 -1.16
CA SER A 102 6.46 5.37 -1.61
C SER A 102 7.15 4.30 -0.75
N SER A 103 6.75 4.15 0.52
CA SER A 103 7.23 3.10 1.43
C SER A 103 6.88 1.68 0.95
N HIS A 104 5.85 1.50 0.12
CA HIS A 104 5.52 0.20 -0.47
C HIS A 104 6.44 -0.17 -1.65
N PHE A 105 7.24 0.77 -2.14
CA PHE A 105 8.13 0.60 -3.28
C PHE A 105 9.61 0.41 -2.88
N THR A 106 9.96 0.56 -1.60
CA THR A 106 11.38 0.56 -1.15
C THR A 106 12.05 -0.80 -1.22
N ASP A 107 11.30 -1.90 -1.07
CA ASP A 107 11.88 -3.25 -1.05
C ASP A 107 12.06 -3.85 -2.45
N PHE A 108 11.32 -3.36 -3.46
CA PHE A 108 11.25 -3.96 -4.80
C PHE A 108 11.58 -3.01 -5.96
N PHE A 109 11.48 -1.68 -5.78
CA PHE A 109 11.41 -0.74 -6.92
C PHE A 109 12.24 0.54 -6.75
N GLU A 110 13.46 0.49 -6.18
CA GLU A 110 14.44 1.62 -6.19
C GLU A 110 13.80 3.04 -6.13
N ASN A 111 12.84 3.23 -5.24
CA ASN A 111 12.04 4.46 -5.10
C ASN A 111 11.50 5.09 -6.41
N LYS A 112 11.09 4.28 -7.40
CA LYS A 112 10.46 4.73 -8.65
C LYS A 112 9.26 5.66 -8.44
N ALA A 113 8.57 5.52 -7.30
CA ALA A 113 7.53 6.44 -6.85
C ALA A 113 8.06 7.87 -6.65
N LYS A 114 9.19 8.05 -5.93
CA LYS A 114 9.82 9.37 -5.77
C LYS A 114 10.37 9.91 -7.08
N GLU A 115 11.00 9.06 -7.89
CA GLU A 115 11.51 9.44 -9.21
C GLU A 115 10.37 9.99 -10.09
N LEU A 116 9.20 9.34 -10.08
CA LEU A 116 8.02 9.84 -10.78
C LEU A 116 7.58 11.21 -10.24
N CYS A 117 7.52 11.38 -8.92
CA CYS A 117 7.13 12.65 -8.30
C CYS A 117 8.08 13.80 -8.67
N GLU A 118 9.38 13.56 -8.66
CA GLU A 118 10.41 14.53 -9.07
C GLU A 118 10.29 14.88 -10.55
N GLN A 119 10.03 13.89 -11.40
CA GLN A 119 9.84 14.10 -12.84
C GLN A 119 8.53 14.83 -13.16
N LEU A 120 7.48 14.68 -12.35
CA LEU A 120 6.17 15.30 -12.60
C LEU A 120 6.11 16.77 -12.19
N HIS A 121 6.85 17.19 -11.15
CA HIS A 121 6.85 18.58 -10.66
C HIS A 121 6.99 19.65 -11.76
N PRO A 122 8.06 19.64 -12.59
CA PRO A 122 8.24 20.68 -13.60
C PRO A 122 7.15 20.66 -14.69
N ASP A 123 6.59 19.48 -14.98
CA ASP A 123 5.55 19.36 -15.99
C ASP A 123 4.18 19.84 -15.48
N ILE A 124 3.90 19.67 -14.18
CA ILE A 124 2.67 20.16 -13.53
C ILE A 124 2.65 21.69 -13.59
N GLU A 125 3.74 22.33 -13.19
CA GLU A 125 3.91 23.78 -13.26
C GLU A 125 3.74 24.25 -14.71
N SER A 126 4.46 23.63 -15.64
CA SER A 126 4.39 23.94 -17.07
C SER A 126 2.96 23.81 -17.64
N LEU A 127 2.24 22.74 -17.30
CA LEU A 127 0.86 22.53 -17.76
C LEU A 127 -0.10 23.57 -17.18
N SER A 128 0.14 24.02 -15.94
CA SER A 128 -0.69 25.03 -15.27
C SER A 128 -0.51 26.43 -15.88
N GLU A 129 0.70 26.75 -16.32
CA GLU A 129 1.06 28.05 -16.88
C GLU A 129 0.87 28.13 -18.41
N ALA A 130 0.74 26.98 -19.08
CA ALA A 130 0.64 26.87 -20.52
C ALA A 130 -0.55 27.63 -21.11
N LYS A 131 -0.27 28.48 -22.11
CA LYS A 131 -1.27 29.34 -22.78
C LYS A 131 -1.56 28.86 -24.20
N SER A 132 -0.52 28.46 -24.93
CA SER A 132 -0.66 27.98 -26.31
C SER A 132 -1.14 26.52 -26.37
N PHE A 133 -1.62 26.09 -27.54
CA PHE A 133 -2.01 24.69 -27.73
C PHE A 133 -0.79 23.76 -27.67
N GLU A 134 0.30 24.20 -28.28
CA GLU A 134 1.58 23.50 -28.38
C GLU A 134 2.15 23.24 -26.97
N GLU A 135 2.22 24.27 -26.12
CA GLU A 135 2.67 24.14 -24.73
C GLU A 135 1.81 23.14 -23.95
N LYS A 136 0.48 23.29 -24.00
CA LYS A 136 -0.46 22.41 -23.27
C LYS A 136 -0.31 20.96 -23.69
N LYS A 137 -0.15 20.73 -25.00
CA LYS A 137 0.01 19.39 -25.56
C LYS A 137 1.38 18.81 -25.22
N GLU A 138 2.44 19.61 -25.21
CA GLU A 138 3.78 19.17 -24.87
C GLU A 138 3.87 18.76 -23.40
N SER A 139 3.42 19.61 -22.47
CA SER A 139 3.37 19.28 -21.04
C SER A 139 2.46 18.09 -20.77
N GLY A 140 1.26 18.06 -21.36
CA GLY A 140 0.32 16.94 -21.20
C GLY A 140 0.86 15.61 -21.74
N LYS A 141 1.59 15.64 -22.87
CA LYS A 141 2.25 14.47 -23.45
C LYS A 141 3.39 13.97 -22.55
N SER A 142 4.20 14.87 -22.01
CA SER A 142 5.29 14.52 -21.08
C SER A 142 4.74 13.83 -19.82
N ILE A 143 3.75 14.44 -19.17
CA ILE A 143 3.06 13.84 -18.00
C ILE A 143 2.50 12.48 -18.35
N TYR A 144 1.79 12.37 -19.48
CA TYR A 144 1.18 11.12 -19.90
C TYR A 144 2.21 9.99 -20.01
N TYR A 145 3.34 10.23 -20.65
CA TYR A 145 4.35 9.18 -20.83
C TYR A 145 5.07 8.82 -19.53
N LYS A 146 5.33 9.78 -18.65
CA LYS A 146 5.91 9.51 -17.32
C LYS A 146 5.00 8.64 -16.46
N ILE A 147 3.70 8.93 -16.45
CA ILE A 147 2.73 8.08 -15.73
C ILE A 147 2.56 6.72 -16.43
N ASN A 148 2.54 6.69 -17.76
CA ASN A 148 2.36 5.45 -18.52
C ASN A 148 3.57 4.52 -18.38
N SER A 149 4.79 5.05 -18.29
CA SER A 149 5.99 4.26 -18.02
C SER A 149 6.04 3.74 -16.59
N PHE A 150 5.33 4.39 -15.65
CA PHE A 150 5.18 3.90 -14.28
C PHE A 150 4.21 2.71 -14.16
N MET A 151 3.20 2.63 -15.04
CA MET A 151 2.15 1.60 -14.98
C MET A 151 2.65 0.15 -14.93
N PRO A 152 3.64 -0.29 -15.73
CA PRO A 152 4.16 -1.65 -15.67
C PRO A 152 4.71 -2.02 -14.29
N PHE A 153 5.38 -1.08 -13.60
CA PHE A 153 5.92 -1.32 -12.27
C PHE A 153 4.81 -1.52 -11.23
N VAL A 154 3.76 -0.70 -11.30
CA VAL A 154 2.59 -0.84 -10.43
C VAL A 154 1.86 -2.15 -10.67
N LYS A 155 1.73 -2.55 -11.94
CA LYS A 155 1.13 -3.84 -12.31
C LYS A 155 1.95 -5.02 -11.79
N GLN A 156 3.27 -5.00 -11.97
CA GLN A 156 4.16 -6.03 -11.47
C GLN A 156 4.07 -6.16 -9.94
N LEU A 157 4.11 -5.04 -9.21
CA LEU A 157 3.92 -5.02 -7.76
C LEU A 157 2.56 -5.62 -7.36
N SER A 158 1.49 -5.31 -8.10
CA SER A 158 0.16 -5.87 -7.84
C SER A 158 0.07 -7.36 -8.11
N ASP A 159 0.74 -7.86 -9.15
CA ASP A 159 0.68 -9.26 -9.56
C ASP A 159 1.52 -10.13 -8.60
N GLU A 160 2.76 -9.72 -8.29
CA GLU A 160 3.63 -10.38 -7.30
C GLU A 160 2.97 -10.49 -5.92
N LYS A 161 2.28 -9.43 -5.47
CA LYS A 161 1.58 -9.43 -4.18
C LYS A 161 0.36 -10.35 -4.16
N LYS A 162 -0.33 -10.53 -5.28
CA LYS A 162 -1.44 -11.49 -5.39
C LYS A 162 -0.94 -12.92 -5.40
N GLU A 163 0.16 -13.20 -6.10
CA GLU A 163 0.75 -14.54 -6.17
C GLU A 163 1.30 -15.01 -4.82
N ASN A 164 1.95 -14.11 -4.05
CA ASN A 164 2.47 -14.42 -2.72
C ASN A 164 1.37 -14.81 -1.69
N VAL A 165 0.12 -14.40 -1.90
CA VAL A 165 -1.02 -14.81 -1.06
C VAL A 165 -1.72 -16.08 -1.57
N ALA A 166 -1.53 -16.45 -2.84
CA ALA A 166 -2.03 -17.71 -3.37
C ALA A 166 -1.14 -18.92 -3.01
N THR A 167 0.13 -18.66 -2.65
CA THR A 167 1.15 -19.72 -2.43
C THR A 167 1.48 -19.97 -0.95
N ASN A 168 0.96 -19.15 -0.04
CA ASN A 168 1.03 -19.33 1.42
C ASN A 168 -0.31 -19.84 1.97
#